data_AF-A0A355GSN2-F1
#
_entry.id   AF-A0A355GSN2-F1
#
_cell.length_a   1.000
_cell.length_b   1.000
_cell.length_c   1.000
_cell.angle_alpha   90.00
_cell.angle_beta   90.00
_cell.angle_gamma   90.00
#
_symmetry.space_group_name_H-M   'P 1'
#
loop_
_entity.id
_entity.type
_entity.pdbx_description
1 polymer ?
#
loop_
_entity_poly.entity_id
_entity_poly.type
_entity_poly.pdbx_seq_one_letter_code
_entity_poly.pdbx_strand_id
1 'polypeptide(L)'
;MAAAILLSCPIEDFVTRPGIIRSHISAEAFSPNGDGRADVVTVTAELTRPADWKVLVADAGAAVIKEYAGRGQAIRAVWDGRDSFGAVAPEGKYRLLITAIDLEYATQARSVVRETVLDISPPVLSIQIPVDGGEVQGYQNVIGNVEDALLSSYRLSIGSGANPAAFQEVGSGKRPIS
;
A
#
# COMPACT_ATOMS: atom_id res chain seq x y z
N MET A 1 72.76 -0.13 9.50
CA MET A 1 71.49 -0.61 10.10
C MET A 1 70.42 0.42 9.79
N ALA A 2 69.39 0.04 9.02
CA ALA A 2 68.27 0.93 8.71
C ALA A 2 67.10 0.55 9.62
N ALA A 3 66.57 1.52 10.36
CA ALA A 3 65.35 1.35 11.15
C ALA A 3 64.18 1.88 10.31
N ALA A 4 63.16 1.05 10.12
CA ALA A 4 61.89 1.48 9.56
C ALA A 4 60.95 1.85 10.71
N ILE A 5 60.38 3.05 10.66
CA ILE A 5 59.31 3.48 11.57
C ILE A 5 57.99 3.25 10.84
N LEU A 6 57.14 2.40 11.41
CA LEU A 6 55.81 2.10 10.90
C LEU A 6 54.80 2.79 11.81
N LEU A 7 54.17 3.85 11.31
CA LEU A 7 53.06 4.52 11.98
C LEU A 7 51.77 3.89 11.42
N SER A 8 51.18 2.94 12.15
CA SER A 8 49.84 2.44 11.84
C SER A 8 48.83 3.24 12.65
N CYS A 9 47.99 4.02 11.98
CA CYS A 9 46.74 4.50 12.57
C CYS A 9 45.74 3.35 12.43
N PRO A 10 45.26 2.70 13.51
CA PRO A 10 44.06 1.89 13.38
C PRO A 10 42.96 2.85 12.93
N ILE A 11 42.34 2.59 11.78
CA ILE A 11 41.07 3.25 11.45
C ILE A 11 40.17 2.99 12.65
N GLU A 12 39.85 4.05 13.38
CA GLU A 12 38.88 4.02 14.45
C GLU A 12 37.60 3.40 13.88
N ASP A 13 36.99 2.51 14.66
CA ASP A 13 35.66 1.97 14.40
C ASP A 13 34.75 3.13 13.97
N PHE A 14 34.53 3.27 12.66
CA PHE A 14 33.48 4.14 12.18
C PHE A 14 32.20 3.48 12.67
N VAL A 15 31.66 4.01 13.77
CA VAL A 15 30.34 3.66 14.25
C VAL A 15 29.37 4.03 13.13
N THR A 16 29.10 3.05 12.28
CA THR A 16 28.27 3.23 11.10
C THR A 16 26.83 3.00 11.52
N ARG A 17 26.01 4.05 11.38
CA ARG A 17 24.56 3.93 11.56
C ARG A 17 24.00 2.85 10.63
N PRO A 18 23.01 2.06 11.08
CA PRO A 18 22.30 1.16 10.19
C PRO A 18 21.66 1.96 9.06
N GLY A 19 21.76 1.44 7.84
CA GLY A 19 21.09 1.98 6.66
C GLY A 19 19.83 1.19 6.38
N ILE A 20 18.70 1.88 6.16
CA ILE A 20 17.49 1.26 5.62
C ILE A 20 17.62 1.24 4.09
N ILE A 21 17.68 0.05 3.52
CA ILE A 21 17.82 -0.20 2.08
C ILE A 21 16.67 -1.07 1.57
N ARG A 22 16.46 -1.09 0.25
CA ARG A 22 15.45 -1.93 -0.42
C ARG A 22 14.03 -1.82 0.17
N SER A 23 13.66 -0.64 0.67
CA SER A 23 12.34 -0.42 1.26
C SER A 23 11.24 -0.38 0.19
N HIS A 24 10.25 -1.25 0.35
CA HIS A 24 9.17 -1.48 -0.60
C HIS A 24 7.82 -1.58 0.13
N ILE A 25 6.75 -1.16 -0.56
CA ILE A 25 5.37 -1.28 -0.13
C ILE A 25 4.58 -2.04 -1.19
N SER A 26 3.73 -2.97 -0.77
CA SER A 26 3.01 -3.85 -1.71
C SER A 26 1.96 -3.14 -2.56
N ALA A 27 1.41 -2.03 -2.08
CA ALA A 27 0.40 -1.24 -2.78
C ALA A 27 0.48 0.23 -2.36
N GLU A 28 0.25 1.14 -3.30
CA GLU A 28 0.12 2.58 -3.04
C GLU A 28 -1.30 2.95 -2.58
N ALA A 29 -2.26 2.06 -2.82
CA ALA A 29 -3.64 2.15 -2.38
C ALA A 29 -4.17 0.75 -2.03
N PHE A 30 -5.00 0.64 -1.00
CA PHE A 30 -5.52 -0.63 -0.52
C PHE A 30 -6.93 -0.46 0.07
N SER A 31 -7.73 -1.52 -0.03
CA SER A 31 -9.16 -1.58 0.29
C SER A 31 -9.47 -2.82 1.14
N PRO A 32 -9.40 -2.73 2.48
CA PRO A 32 -9.64 -3.85 3.40
C PRO A 32 -11.14 -4.22 3.50
N ASN A 33 -11.72 -4.71 2.40
CA ASN A 33 -13.13 -5.10 2.29
C ASN A 33 -13.33 -6.62 2.39
N GLY A 34 -12.25 -7.41 2.39
CA GLY A 34 -12.27 -8.86 2.51
C GLY A 34 -12.51 -9.60 1.19
N ASP A 35 -12.31 -8.95 0.04
CA ASP A 35 -12.47 -9.56 -1.28
C ASP A 35 -11.20 -10.29 -1.80
N GLY A 36 -10.11 -10.26 -1.01
CA GLY A 36 -8.82 -10.86 -1.33
C GLY A 36 -7.91 -9.99 -2.18
N ARG A 37 -8.33 -8.78 -2.58
CA ARG A 37 -7.57 -7.86 -3.43
C ARG A 37 -7.22 -6.61 -2.66
N ALA A 38 -5.93 -6.35 -2.52
CA ALA A 38 -5.43 -5.17 -1.82
C ALA A 38 -6.07 -4.97 -0.43
N ASP A 39 -6.40 -6.05 0.28
CA ASP A 39 -6.97 -5.97 1.63
C ASP A 39 -5.96 -5.50 2.67
N VAL A 40 -4.67 -5.68 2.38
CA VAL A 40 -3.58 -5.35 3.29
C VAL A 40 -2.46 -4.67 2.53
N VAL A 41 -1.73 -3.83 3.25
CA VAL A 41 -0.48 -3.23 2.79
C VAL A 41 0.69 -3.82 3.56
N THR A 42 1.66 -4.37 2.83
CA THR A 42 2.87 -4.94 3.40
C THR A 42 4.04 -4.01 3.14
N VAL A 43 4.72 -3.61 4.22
CA VAL A 43 5.99 -2.87 4.18
C VAL A 43 7.11 -3.86 4.40
N THR A 44 8.09 -3.84 3.50
CA THR A 44 9.33 -4.60 3.62
C THR A 44 10.53 -3.67 3.49
N ALA A 45 11.60 -3.96 4.22
CA ALA A 45 12.88 -3.28 4.06
C ALA A 45 14.01 -4.18 4.58
N GLU A 46 15.23 -3.87 4.16
CA GLU A 46 16.44 -4.49 4.66
C GLU A 46 17.31 -3.46 5.37
N LEU A 47 18.00 -3.88 6.41
CA LEU A 47 18.96 -3.07 7.15
C LEU A 47 20.37 -3.54 6.83
N THR A 48 21.30 -2.61 6.67
CA THR A 48 22.71 -2.95 6.41
C THR A 48 23.34 -3.74 7.56
N ARG A 49 22.81 -3.63 8.78
CA ARG A 49 23.24 -4.34 10.00
C ARG A 49 22.02 -4.62 10.89
N PRO A 50 22.08 -5.64 11.78
CA PRO A 50 20.97 -5.92 12.69
C PRO A 50 20.67 -4.75 13.63
N ALA A 51 19.40 -4.37 13.72
CA ALA A 51 18.93 -3.25 14.54
C ALA A 51 17.56 -3.58 15.16
N ASP A 52 17.20 -2.85 16.22
CA ASP A 52 15.81 -2.79 16.68
C ASP A 52 15.07 -1.80 15.77
N TRP A 53 13.99 -2.24 15.15
CA TRP A 53 13.26 -1.47 14.14
C TRP A 53 11.81 -1.26 14.54
N LYS A 54 11.24 -0.17 14.03
CA LYS A 54 9.82 0.16 14.14
C LYS A 54 9.25 0.63 12.80
N VAL A 55 8.02 0.23 12.52
CA VAL A 55 7.20 0.77 11.43
C VAL A 55 5.97 1.42 12.06
N LEU A 56 5.88 2.74 11.94
CA LEU A 56 4.78 3.54 12.47
C LEU A 56 3.82 3.89 11.34
N VAL A 57 2.54 3.62 11.51
CA VAL A 57 1.48 4.07 10.61
C VAL A 57 0.90 5.34 11.19
N ALA A 58 1.07 6.44 10.47
CA ALA A 58 0.59 7.76 10.85
C ALA A 58 -0.43 8.30 9.86
N ASP A 59 -1.46 8.97 10.37
CA ASP A 59 -2.47 9.64 9.54
C ASP A 59 -1.93 10.95 8.91
N ALA A 60 -2.80 11.64 8.18
CA ALA A 60 -2.51 12.93 7.58
C ALA A 60 -2.13 14.01 8.61
N GLY A 61 -2.66 13.92 9.84
CA GLY A 61 -2.33 14.79 10.98
C GLY A 61 -1.03 14.42 11.70
N ALA A 62 -0.32 13.39 11.24
CA ALA A 62 0.88 12.81 11.87
C ALA A 62 0.62 12.07 13.19
N ALA A 63 -0.64 11.75 13.53
CA ALA A 63 -0.94 10.90 14.67
C ALA A 63 -0.64 9.45 14.31
N VAL A 64 0.15 8.78 15.16
CA VAL A 64 0.47 7.35 14.99
C VAL A 64 -0.71 6.52 15.47
N ILE A 65 -1.32 5.76 14.56
CA ILE A 65 -2.47 4.90 14.84
C ILE A 65 -2.08 3.44 15.03
N LYS A 66 -0.93 3.02 14.48
CA LYS A 66 -0.41 1.65 14.56
C LYS A 66 1.10 1.66 14.63
N GLU A 67 1.66 0.77 15.43
CA GLU A 67 3.10 0.53 15.52
C GLU A 67 3.39 -0.97 15.36
N TYR A 68 4.36 -1.29 14.52
CA TYR A 68 5.00 -2.59 14.44
C TYR A 68 6.44 -2.44 14.91
N ALA A 69 6.94 -3.41 15.67
CA ALA A 69 8.31 -3.44 16.13
C ALA A 69 8.92 -4.83 15.92
N GLY A 70 10.24 -4.87 15.78
CA GLY A 70 10.97 -6.11 15.69
C GLY A 70 12.47 -5.88 15.75
N ARG A 71 13.23 -6.95 15.57
CA ARG A 71 14.69 -6.95 15.67
C ARG A 71 15.30 -7.76 14.54
N GLY A 72 16.45 -7.33 14.05
CA GLY A 72 17.23 -8.04 13.03
C GLY A 72 17.52 -7.17 11.82
N GLN A 73 17.87 -7.81 10.70
CA GLN A 73 18.17 -7.11 9.44
C GLN A 73 16.96 -6.98 8.51
N ALA A 74 15.97 -7.86 8.62
CA ALA A 74 14.79 -7.82 7.76
C ALA A 74 13.62 -7.16 8.50
N ILE A 75 12.95 -6.24 7.82
CA ILE A 75 11.73 -5.58 8.28
C ILE A 75 10.57 -6.13 7.47
N ARG A 76 9.53 -6.57 8.17
CA ARG A 76 8.25 -6.92 7.56
C ARG A 76 7.12 -6.48 8.50
N ALA A 77 6.27 -5.58 8.01
CA ALA A 77 5.06 -5.12 8.69
C ALA A 77 3.87 -5.27 7.74
N VAL A 78 2.75 -5.77 8.24
CA VAL A 78 1.51 -5.95 7.47
C VAL A 78 0.42 -5.17 8.16
N TRP A 79 -0.15 -4.19 7.46
CA TRP A 79 -1.25 -3.38 7.96
C TRP A 79 -2.53 -3.66 7.19
N ASP A 80 -3.61 -3.86 7.94
CA ASP A 80 -4.93 -4.26 7.49
C ASP A 80 -5.95 -3.12 7.56
N GLY A 81 -5.47 -1.87 7.67
CA GLY A 81 -6.34 -0.70 7.80
C GLY A 81 -6.92 -0.49 9.19
N ARG A 82 -6.46 -1.24 10.21
CA ARG A 82 -6.94 -1.07 11.60
C ARG A 82 -5.91 -0.38 12.49
N ASP A 83 -6.41 0.37 13.46
CA ASP A 83 -5.58 0.99 14.48
C ASP A 83 -5.09 -0.03 15.54
N SER A 84 -4.39 0.46 16.57
CA SER A 84 -3.88 -0.37 17.66
C SER A 84 -4.96 -0.95 18.57
N PHE A 85 -6.16 -0.36 18.56
CA PHE A 85 -7.33 -0.83 19.32
C PHE A 85 -8.22 -1.78 18.49
N GLY A 86 -7.89 -1.99 17.21
CA GLY A 86 -8.62 -2.86 16.28
C GLY A 86 -9.77 -2.15 15.55
N ALA A 87 -9.95 -0.85 15.76
CA ALA A 87 -10.94 -0.05 15.03
C ALA A 87 -10.46 0.17 13.59
N VAL A 88 -11.41 0.25 12.65
CA VAL A 88 -11.11 0.57 11.24
C VAL A 88 -10.67 2.03 11.16
N ALA A 89 -9.51 2.26 10.57
CA ALA A 89 -8.99 3.60 10.37
C ALA A 89 -9.84 4.33 9.31
N PRO A 90 -10.05 5.65 9.43
CA PRO A 90 -10.77 6.42 8.42
C PRO A 90 -10.10 6.36 7.04
N GLU A 91 -10.87 6.48 5.97
CA GLU A 91 -10.32 6.63 4.63
C GLU A 91 -9.39 7.84 4.53
N GLY A 92 -8.36 7.71 3.70
CA GLY A 92 -7.43 8.79 3.43
C GLY A 92 -5.98 8.35 3.28
N LYS A 93 -5.08 9.32 3.37
CA LYS A 93 -3.64 9.12 3.18
C LYS A 93 -2.97 8.76 4.50
N TYR A 94 -2.12 7.74 4.44
CA TYR A 94 -1.32 7.27 5.56
C TYR A 94 0.15 7.22 5.20
N ARG A 95 0.98 7.54 6.20
CA ARG A 95 2.45 7.48 6.11
C ARG A 95 2.95 6.32 6.95
N LEU A 96 3.75 5.45 6.35
CA LEU A 96 4.46 4.36 7.01
C LEU A 96 5.91 4.79 7.22
N LEU A 97 6.22 5.17 8.45
CA LEU A 97 7.54 5.63 8.87
C LEU A 97 8.35 4.45 9.41
N ILE A 98 9.44 4.11 8.73
CA ILE A 98 10.38 3.07 9.11
C ILE A 98 11.55 3.73 9.86
N THR A 99 11.81 3.26 11.08
CA THR A 99 12.93 3.69 11.92
C THR A 99 13.71 2.47 12.40
N ALA A 100 15.02 2.63 12.63
CA ALA A 100 15.86 1.57 13.16
C ALA A 100 16.94 2.17 14.07
N ILE A 101 17.26 1.45 15.15
CA ILE A 101 18.28 1.80 16.14
C ILE A 101 19.24 0.62 16.26
N ASP A 102 20.52 0.88 16.08
CA ASP A 102 21.59 -0.11 16.19
C ASP A 102 21.61 -0.78 17.56
N LEU A 103 21.89 -2.09 17.58
CA LEU A 103 21.87 -2.90 18.80
C LEU A 103 23.10 -2.68 19.71
N GLU A 104 24.22 -2.27 19.13
CA GLU A 104 25.52 -2.22 19.82
C GLU A 104 25.87 -0.78 20.21
N TYR A 105 25.61 0.16 19.31
CA TYR A 105 26.01 1.56 19.46
C TYR A 105 24.83 2.53 19.63
N ALA A 106 23.58 2.04 19.68
CA ALA A 106 22.36 2.83 19.81
C ALA A 106 22.22 3.96 18.78
N THR A 107 22.87 3.83 17.61
CA THR A 107 22.80 4.84 16.55
C THR A 107 21.55 4.68 15.72
N GLN A 108 20.91 5.81 15.36
CA GLN A 108 19.66 5.79 14.60
C GLN A 108 19.91 5.83 13.09
N ALA A 109 19.21 4.97 12.36
CA ALA A 109 19.13 5.01 10.91
C ALA A 109 18.43 6.29 10.43
N ARG A 110 18.75 6.73 9.21
CA ARG A 110 17.92 7.73 8.53
C ARG A 110 16.55 7.11 8.24
N SER A 111 15.50 7.67 8.83
CA SER A 111 14.15 7.16 8.67
C SER A 111 13.70 7.20 7.21
N VAL A 112 12.90 6.21 6.82
CA VAL A 112 12.29 6.11 5.49
C VAL A 112 10.78 6.24 5.64
N VAL A 113 10.17 7.06 4.79
CA VAL A 113 8.71 7.21 4.71
C VAL A 113 8.21 6.54 3.42
N ARG A 114 7.11 5.81 3.55
CA ARG A 114 6.28 5.34 2.45
C ARG A 114 4.87 5.88 2.65
N GLU A 115 4.15 6.05 1.56
CA GLU A 115 2.77 6.53 1.58
C GLU A 115 1.85 5.46 1.03
N THR A 116 0.64 5.40 1.55
CA THR A 116 -0.44 4.56 1.04
C THR A 116 -1.77 5.28 1.22
N VAL A 117 -2.76 4.92 0.41
CA VAL A 117 -4.14 5.38 0.52
C VAL A 117 -5.01 4.23 1.01
N LEU A 118 -5.84 4.49 2.03
CA LEU A 118 -6.91 3.61 2.46
C LEU A 118 -8.22 4.10 1.84
N ASP A 119 -8.86 3.24 1.04
CA ASP A 119 -10.14 3.51 0.38
C ASP A 119 -11.03 2.27 0.47
N ILE A 120 -12.18 2.40 1.12
CA ILE A 120 -13.18 1.33 1.28
C ILE A 120 -14.49 1.69 0.56
N SER A 121 -14.51 2.79 -0.20
CA SER A 121 -15.68 3.29 -0.88
C SER A 121 -15.95 2.43 -2.11
N PRO A 122 -17.15 1.84 -2.26
CA PRO A 122 -17.48 1.08 -3.45
C PRO A 122 -17.58 2.02 -4.66
N PRO A 123 -17.19 1.56 -5.86
CA PRO A 123 -17.41 2.33 -7.08
C PRO A 123 -18.90 2.58 -7.26
N VAL A 124 -19.27 3.81 -7.61
CA VAL A 124 -20.66 4.12 -8.00
C VAL A 124 -20.80 3.84 -9.49
N LEU A 125 -21.70 2.93 -9.84
CA LEU A 125 -22.05 2.64 -11.23
C LEU A 125 -23.48 3.07 -11.49
N SER A 126 -23.69 3.74 -12.62
CA SER A 126 -25.03 4.00 -13.14
C SER A 126 -25.07 3.79 -14.64
N ILE A 127 -26.10 3.12 -15.13
CA ILE A 127 -26.41 3.04 -16.56
C ILE A 127 -27.58 3.99 -16.81
N GLN A 128 -27.34 5.02 -17.62
CA GLN A 128 -28.32 6.04 -17.94
C GLN A 128 -29.18 5.61 -19.12
N ILE A 129 -28.58 5.00 -20.15
CA ILE A 129 -29.28 4.56 -21.35
C ILE A 129 -28.72 3.20 -21.77
N PRO A 130 -29.54 2.15 -21.90
CA PRO A 130 -30.87 2.03 -21.29
C PRO A 130 -30.78 2.16 -19.76
N VAL A 131 -31.91 2.45 -19.10
CA VAL A 131 -31.99 2.32 -17.63
C VAL A 131 -31.49 0.93 -17.21
N ASP A 132 -30.82 0.83 -16.07
CA ASP A 132 -30.34 -0.46 -15.56
C ASP A 132 -31.47 -1.51 -15.53
N GLY A 133 -31.24 -2.66 -16.16
CA GLY A 133 -32.25 -3.71 -16.40
C GLY A 133 -33.22 -3.47 -17.57
N GLY A 134 -33.06 -2.39 -18.34
CA GLY A 134 -33.87 -2.09 -19.52
C GLY A 134 -33.59 -3.03 -20.69
N GLU A 135 -34.65 -3.37 -21.45
CA GLU A 135 -34.51 -4.15 -22.67
C GLU A 135 -33.79 -3.36 -23.77
N VAL A 136 -32.79 -3.98 -24.39
CA VAL A 136 -32.09 -3.43 -25.56
C VAL A 136 -32.64 -4.12 -26.82
N GLN A 137 -33.17 -3.35 -27.77
CA GLN A 137 -33.57 -3.86 -29.09
C GLN A 137 -32.74 -3.18 -30.20
N GLY A 138 -32.09 -3.96 -31.06
CA GLY A 138 -31.26 -3.44 -32.16
C GLY A 138 -29.91 -2.86 -31.70
N TYR A 139 -29.39 -1.87 -32.44
CA TYR A 139 -28.18 -1.13 -32.05
C TYR A 139 -28.56 0.03 -31.11
N GLN A 140 -28.37 -0.14 -29.80
CA GLN A 140 -28.61 0.91 -28.81
C GLN A 140 -27.28 1.35 -28.20
N ASN A 141 -27.07 2.66 -28.09
CA ASN A 141 -25.95 3.20 -27.33
C ASN A 141 -26.17 2.89 -25.85
N VAL A 142 -25.14 2.31 -25.21
CA VAL A 142 -25.09 2.18 -23.76
C VAL A 142 -24.30 3.35 -23.21
N ILE A 143 -24.97 4.20 -22.42
CA ILE A 143 -24.35 5.32 -21.70
C ILE A 143 -24.41 4.98 -20.22
N GLY A 144 -23.25 4.94 -19.58
CA GLY A 144 -23.13 4.74 -18.14
C GLY A 144 -21.93 5.50 -17.60
N ASN A 145 -22.00 5.81 -16.31
CA ASN A 145 -20.95 6.50 -15.58
C ASN A 145 -20.36 5.54 -14.53
N VAL A 146 -19.04 5.57 -14.41
CA VAL A 146 -18.30 4.88 -13.35
C VAL A 146 -17.45 5.91 -12.62
N GLU A 147 -17.82 6.25 -11.39
CA GLU A 147 -17.12 7.20 -10.54
C GLU A 147 -16.41 6.46 -9.39
N ASP A 148 -15.07 6.42 -9.46
CA ASP A 148 -14.20 5.86 -8.43
C ASP A 148 -12.76 6.37 -8.64
N ALA A 149 -12.14 6.91 -7.58
CA ALA A 149 -10.78 7.47 -7.59
C ALA A 149 -9.67 6.40 -7.66
N LEU A 150 -9.99 5.17 -7.26
CA LEU A 150 -9.12 4.00 -7.22
C LEU A 150 -9.71 2.80 -7.99
N LEU A 151 -10.53 3.09 -9.02
CA LEU A 151 -11.21 2.09 -9.84
C LEU A 151 -10.25 0.98 -10.33
N SER A 152 -10.43 -0.22 -9.81
CA SER A 152 -9.62 -1.37 -10.21
C SER A 152 -9.94 -1.86 -11.62
N SER A 153 -11.23 -2.05 -11.92
CA SER A 153 -11.74 -2.41 -13.25
C SER A 153 -13.27 -2.36 -13.29
N TYR A 154 -13.86 -2.08 -14.44
CA TYR A 154 -15.28 -2.30 -14.70
C TYR A 154 -15.49 -3.29 -15.86
N ARG A 155 -16.64 -3.96 -15.84
CA ARG A 155 -17.10 -4.88 -16.89
C ARG A 155 -18.55 -4.57 -17.22
N LEU A 156 -18.83 -4.36 -18.49
CA LEU A 156 -20.16 -4.24 -19.05
C LEU A 156 -20.54 -5.56 -19.74
N SER A 157 -21.70 -6.11 -19.41
CA SER A 157 -22.18 -7.36 -19.99
C SER A 157 -23.68 -7.28 -20.29
N ILE A 158 -24.11 -7.95 -21.36
CA ILE A 158 -25.50 -7.99 -21.80
C ILE A 158 -26.03 -9.42 -21.72
N GLY A 159 -27.22 -9.59 -21.17
CA GLY A 159 -27.91 -10.88 -21.12
C GLY A 159 -29.04 -10.93 -22.14
N SER A 160 -29.31 -12.10 -22.72
CA SER A 160 -30.43 -12.30 -23.64
C SER A 160 -31.70 -12.76 -22.91
N GLY A 161 -32.80 -12.02 -23.09
CA GLY A 161 -34.12 -12.31 -22.50
C GLY A 161 -34.43 -11.48 -21.24
N ALA A 162 -35.68 -11.52 -20.77
CA ALA A 162 -36.16 -10.76 -19.61
C ALA A 162 -35.56 -11.23 -18.26
N ASN A 163 -35.01 -12.45 -18.22
CA ASN A 163 -34.26 -12.98 -17.08
C ASN A 163 -33.10 -13.85 -17.60
N PRO A 164 -32.02 -13.21 -18.06
CA PRO A 164 -30.98 -13.91 -18.81
C PRO A 164 -30.20 -14.87 -17.90
N ALA A 165 -30.14 -16.14 -18.33
CA ALA A 165 -29.37 -17.16 -17.63
C ALA A 165 -27.85 -17.03 -17.84
N ALA A 166 -27.43 -16.21 -18.82
CA ALA A 166 -26.04 -15.95 -19.15
C ALA A 166 -25.87 -14.53 -19.69
N PHE A 167 -24.71 -13.92 -19.40
CA PHE A 167 -24.34 -12.59 -19.85
C PHE A 167 -23.10 -12.66 -20.74
N GLN A 168 -23.13 -11.95 -21.86
CA GLN A 168 -22.01 -11.76 -22.78
C GLN A 168 -21.31 -10.44 -22.47
N GLU A 169 -19.99 -10.46 -22.28
CA GLU A 169 -19.20 -9.24 -22.09
C GLU A 169 -19.19 -8.41 -23.38
N VAL A 170 -19.52 -7.12 -23.25
CA VAL A 170 -19.55 -6.15 -24.37
C VAL A 170 -18.55 -5.01 -24.18
N GLY A 171 -17.95 -4.87 -23.00
CA GLY A 171 -16.89 -3.90 -22.75
C GLY A 171 -16.24 -4.08 -21.38
N SER A 172 -14.98 -3.65 -21.27
CA SER A 172 -14.27 -3.56 -20.00
C SER A 172 -13.28 -2.40 -20.01
N GLY A 173 -12.93 -1.89 -18.83
CA GLY A 173 -11.98 -0.80 -18.70
C GLY A 173 -11.43 -0.64 -17.28
N LYS A 174 -10.42 0.23 -17.16
CA LYS A 174 -9.69 0.53 -15.91
C LYS A 174 -9.61 2.03 -15.61
N ARG A 175 -10.44 2.82 -16.28
CA ARG A 175 -10.50 4.27 -16.11
C ARG A 175 -11.98 4.65 -15.98
N PRO A 176 -12.30 5.65 -15.14
CA PRO A 176 -13.63 6.26 -15.15
C PRO A 176 -14.03 6.60 -16.59
N ILE A 177 -15.24 6.20 -16.98
CA ILE A 177 -15.88 6.63 -18.22
C ILE A 177 -17.05 7.53 -17.83
N SER A 178 -17.11 8.69 -18.47
CA SER A 178 -18.18 9.67 -18.34
C SER A 178 -18.96 9.76 -19.63
#